data_AF-A0A221UVS0-F1
#
_entry.id   AF-A0A221UVS0-F1
#
_cell.length_a   1.000
_cell.length_b   1.000
_cell.length_c   1.000
_cell.angle_alpha   90.00
_cell.angle_beta   90.00
_cell.angle_gamma   90.00
#
_symmetry.space_group_name_H-M   'P 1'
#
loop_
_entity.id
_entity.type
_entity.pdbx_description
1 polymer ?
#
loop_
_entity_poly.entity_id
_entity_poly.type
_entity_poly.pdbx_seq_one_letter_code
_entity_poly.pdbx_strand_id
1 'polypeptide(L)'
;MQFRVLHWESYVPLVEVSKFHHMWSFFGRSYNYNLFIGITEFLIGGLILFKRTRLIALLLALGLCTNILILNIEFDIRFAISHITLDLAITIILLSSYLNDLYKFFIKLGGKLDGSNIQPKRKFTKLFPYAFLIILSVSYFIYSFYLKSKYIVDENVIGSYKIKKIKVNDSVVELNKGNLGKNPMMFIEYNNQFVLSIEDTLYMGRYILDTENIKIYLDNPTKFGMTSLIGSLEIDTIRGKIDKERSIEMFYEKIDGSKNYLNDLYK
;
A
#
# COMPACT_ATOMS: atom_id res chain seq x y z
N MET A 1 2.57 -1.85 -4.80
CA MET A 1 1.16 -1.51 -4.46
C MET A 1 1.14 -0.73 -3.15
N GLN A 2 0.20 0.20 -2.97
CA GLN A 2 0.09 1.02 -1.75
C GLN A 2 -0.25 0.21 -0.50
N PHE A 3 -1.12 -0.80 -0.64
CA PHE A 3 -1.54 -1.68 0.45
C PHE A 3 -0.98 -3.08 0.20
N ARG A 4 0.24 -3.35 0.66
CA ARG A 4 0.83 -4.68 0.69
C ARG A 4 1.42 -4.89 2.07
N VAL A 5 1.09 -6.01 2.71
CA VAL A 5 1.60 -6.35 4.04
C VAL A 5 3.10 -6.56 3.92
N LEU A 6 3.88 -5.91 4.78
CA LEU A 6 5.31 -6.19 4.88
C LEU A 6 5.50 -7.56 5.53
N HIS A 7 6.41 -8.36 5.00
CA HIS A 7 6.62 -9.71 5.48
C HIS A 7 7.09 -9.74 6.93
N TRP A 8 7.99 -8.85 7.32
CA TRP A 8 8.47 -8.78 8.70
C TRP A 8 7.35 -8.46 9.71
N GLU A 9 6.37 -7.62 9.34
CA GLU A 9 5.24 -7.25 10.21
C GLU A 9 4.37 -8.46 10.58
N SER A 10 4.35 -9.50 9.74
CA SER A 10 3.57 -10.71 10.01
C SER A 10 4.09 -11.56 11.16
N TYR A 11 5.33 -11.30 11.59
CA TYR A 11 5.98 -11.98 12.72
C TYR A 11 5.90 -11.15 14.01
N VAL A 12 5.39 -9.92 13.94
CA VAL A 12 5.25 -9.03 15.09
C VAL A 12 3.99 -9.42 15.88
N PRO A 13 4.06 -9.52 17.23
CA PRO A 13 2.87 -9.71 18.04
C PRO A 13 1.82 -8.63 17.78
N LEU A 14 0.55 -9.00 17.71
CA LEU A 14 -0.52 -8.07 17.33
C LEU A 14 -0.57 -6.80 18.20
N VAL A 15 -0.19 -6.90 19.47
CA VAL A 15 -0.14 -5.78 20.44
C VAL A 15 0.95 -4.76 20.12
N GLU A 16 1.99 -5.15 19.41
CA GLU A 16 3.13 -4.30 19.02
C GLU A 16 2.96 -3.69 17.62
N VAL A 17 2.02 -4.21 16.82
CA VAL A 17 1.71 -3.67 15.49
C VAL A 17 1.08 -2.29 15.65
N SER A 18 1.68 -1.27 15.01
CA SER A 18 1.14 0.08 15.05
C SER A 18 -0.24 0.13 14.39
N LYS A 19 -1.09 1.08 14.82
CA LYS A 19 -2.41 1.30 14.21
C LYS A 19 -2.32 1.46 12.69
N PHE A 20 -1.35 2.24 12.22
CA PHE A 20 -1.07 2.44 10.80
C PHE A 20 -0.86 1.10 10.07
N HIS A 21 0.08 0.27 10.56
CA HIS A 21 0.40 -1.02 9.93
C HIS A 21 -0.77 -2.00 10.00
N HIS A 22 -1.57 -1.92 11.06
CA HIS A 22 -2.78 -2.72 11.18
C HIS A 22 -3.77 -2.40 10.06
N MET A 23 -4.05 -1.12 9.79
CA MET A 23 -4.95 -0.74 8.72
C MET A 23 -4.37 -1.02 7.32
N TRP A 24 -3.08 -0.75 7.10
CA TRP A 24 -2.42 -1.12 5.84
C TRP A 24 -2.51 -2.62 5.57
N SER A 25 -2.36 -3.43 6.61
CA SER A 25 -2.52 -4.88 6.55
C SER A 25 -3.96 -5.30 6.24
N PHE A 26 -4.95 -4.65 6.85
CA PHE A 26 -6.37 -4.90 6.56
C PHE A 26 -6.70 -4.66 5.08
N PHE A 27 -6.31 -3.50 4.54
CA PHE A 27 -6.52 -3.18 3.12
C PHE A 27 -5.69 -4.08 2.20
N GLY A 28 -4.45 -4.42 2.60
CA GLY A 28 -3.56 -5.26 1.82
C GLY A 28 -3.97 -6.73 1.75
N ARG A 29 -4.69 -7.23 2.76
CA ARG A 29 -5.31 -8.57 2.74
C ARG A 29 -6.67 -8.57 2.08
N SER A 30 -7.44 -7.50 2.25
CA SER A 30 -8.81 -7.41 1.74
C SER A 30 -8.84 -6.84 0.34
N TYR A 31 -8.23 -7.53 -0.63
CA TYR A 31 -8.13 -7.08 -2.03
C TYR A 31 -9.49 -6.64 -2.60
N ASN A 32 -10.54 -7.43 -2.37
CA ASN A 32 -11.89 -7.11 -2.85
C ASN A 32 -12.47 -5.84 -2.20
N TYR A 33 -12.19 -5.61 -0.91
CA TYR A 33 -12.63 -4.40 -0.23
C TYR A 33 -11.88 -3.16 -0.75
N ASN A 34 -10.57 -3.29 -0.96
CA ASN A 34 -9.77 -2.23 -1.57
C ASN A 34 -10.28 -1.89 -2.99
N LEU A 35 -10.57 -2.91 -3.81
CA LEU A 35 -11.15 -2.73 -5.13
C LEU A 35 -12.53 -2.06 -5.06
N PHE A 36 -13.37 -2.45 -4.09
CA PHE A 36 -14.69 -1.86 -3.88
C PHE A 36 -14.59 -0.36 -3.58
N ILE A 37 -13.69 0.05 -2.67
CA ILE A 37 -13.48 1.48 -2.37
C ILE A 37 -13.03 2.23 -3.63
N GLY A 38 -12.02 1.73 -4.35
CA GLY A 38 -11.52 2.39 -5.57
C GLY A 38 -12.56 2.49 -6.69
N ILE A 39 -13.38 1.43 -6.89
CA ILE A 39 -14.50 1.47 -7.85
C ILE A 39 -15.54 2.51 -7.41
N THR A 40 -15.83 2.59 -6.10
CA THR A 40 -16.80 3.55 -5.56
C THR A 40 -16.32 4.98 -5.76
N GLU A 41 -15.04 5.28 -5.48
CA GLU A 41 -14.43 6.59 -5.74
C GLU A 41 -14.50 6.97 -7.23
N PHE A 42 -14.14 6.03 -8.11
CA PHE A 42 -14.21 6.23 -9.55
C PHE A 42 -15.64 6.48 -10.04
N LEU A 43 -16.61 5.70 -9.54
CA LEU A 43 -18.03 5.89 -9.84
C LEU A 43 -18.53 7.26 -9.38
N ILE A 44 -18.19 7.69 -8.17
CA ILE A 44 -18.54 9.02 -7.65
C ILE A 44 -17.97 10.10 -8.57
N GLY A 45 -16.68 10.02 -8.91
CA GLY A 45 -16.02 10.96 -9.81
C GLY A 45 -16.71 11.03 -11.17
N GLY A 46 -17.08 9.88 -11.75
CA GLY A 46 -17.82 9.81 -13.00
C GLY A 46 -19.23 10.42 -12.92
N LEU A 47 -19.98 10.10 -11.87
CA LEU A 47 -21.36 10.58 -11.68
C LEU A 47 -21.42 12.11 -11.41
N ILE A 48 -20.40 12.70 -10.78
CA ILE A 48 -20.34 14.17 -10.52
C ILE A 48 -20.35 14.99 -11.83
N LEU A 49 -19.74 14.46 -12.89
CA LEU A 49 -19.60 15.15 -14.18
C LEU A 49 -20.95 15.38 -14.85
N PHE A 50 -21.91 14.47 -14.65
CA PHE A 50 -23.24 14.57 -15.24
C PHE A 50 -24.20 15.31 -14.30
N LYS A 51 -24.72 16.45 -14.76
CA LYS A 51 -25.63 17.31 -13.98
C LYS A 51 -26.82 16.56 -13.37
N ARG A 52 -27.30 15.50 -14.02
CA ARG A 52 -28.45 14.70 -13.55
C ARG A 52 -28.11 13.76 -12.38
N THR A 53 -26.88 13.24 -12.33
CA THR A 53 -26.45 12.29 -11.30
C THR A 53 -25.62 12.94 -10.21
N ARG A 54 -25.27 14.22 -10.36
CA ARG A 54 -24.42 14.96 -9.44
C ARG A 54 -24.89 14.92 -7.99
N LEU A 55 -26.19 15.05 -7.73
CA LEU A 55 -26.71 15.01 -6.36
C LEU A 55 -26.45 13.64 -5.71
N ILE A 56 -26.74 12.55 -6.42
CA ILE A 56 -26.46 11.19 -5.94
C ILE A 56 -24.96 11.03 -5.68
N ALA A 57 -24.14 11.52 -6.60
CA ALA A 57 -22.69 11.44 -6.48
C ALA A 57 -22.15 12.20 -5.26
N LEU A 58 -22.68 13.39 -4.97
CA LEU A 58 -22.29 14.19 -3.80
C LEU A 58 -22.74 13.55 -2.49
N LEU A 59 -23.90 12.89 -2.45
CA LEU A 59 -24.35 12.15 -1.27
C LEU A 59 -23.47 10.91 -1.01
N LEU A 60 -23.10 10.19 -2.08
CA LEU A 60 -22.15 9.07 -2.00
C LEU A 60 -20.76 9.56 -1.56
N ALA A 61 -20.27 10.66 -2.13
CA ALA A 61 -19.01 11.30 -1.73
C ALA A 61 -19.02 11.70 -0.26
N LEU A 62 -20.12 12.27 0.25
CA LEU A 62 -20.25 12.66 1.64
C LEU A 62 -20.05 11.45 2.57
N GLY A 63 -20.75 10.34 2.29
CA GLY A 63 -20.62 9.11 3.05
C GLY A 63 -19.21 8.51 2.98
N LEU A 64 -18.65 8.43 1.77
CA LEU A 64 -17.34 7.83 1.54
C LEU A 64 -16.20 8.67 2.15
N CYS A 65 -16.16 9.97 1.89
CA CYS A 65 -15.14 10.87 2.44
C CYS A 65 -15.21 10.91 3.98
N THR A 66 -16.42 10.89 4.55
CA THR A 66 -16.58 10.80 6.01
C THR A 66 -16.00 9.48 6.55
N ASN A 67 -16.29 8.36 5.90
CA ASN A 67 -15.74 7.06 6.29
C ASN A 67 -14.20 7.05 6.23
N ILE A 68 -13.62 7.51 5.12
CA ILE A 68 -12.16 7.59 4.95
C ILE A 68 -11.54 8.54 5.98
N LEU A 69 -12.16 9.68 6.27
CA LEU A 69 -11.68 10.61 7.30
C LEU A 69 -11.67 9.96 8.69
N ILE A 70 -12.75 9.26 9.07
CA ILE A 70 -12.83 8.55 10.35
C ILE A 70 -11.73 7.49 10.44
N LEU A 71 -11.54 6.69 9.39
CA LEU A 71 -10.47 5.69 9.34
C LEU A 71 -9.09 6.34 9.48
N ASN A 72 -8.83 7.43 8.75
CA ASN A 72 -7.54 8.12 8.81
C ASN A 72 -7.24 8.69 10.21
N ILE A 73 -8.25 9.17 10.92
CA ILE A 73 -8.11 9.64 12.31
C ILE A 73 -7.86 8.47 13.25
N GLU A 74 -8.68 7.42 13.18
CA GLU A 74 -8.61 6.28 14.12
C GLU A 74 -7.26 5.56 14.04
N PHE A 75 -6.71 5.45 12.83
CA PHE A 75 -5.45 4.74 12.57
C PHE A 75 -4.23 5.66 12.40
N ASP A 76 -4.31 6.91 12.88
CA ASP A 76 -3.19 7.87 12.92
C ASP A 76 -2.53 8.18 11.56
N ILE A 77 -3.30 8.19 10.47
CA ILE A 77 -2.80 8.46 9.10
C ILE A 77 -2.71 9.96 8.84
N ARG A 78 -1.77 10.62 9.51
CA ARG A 78 -1.67 12.10 9.53
C ARG A 78 -1.52 12.73 8.16
N PHE A 79 -0.75 12.12 7.25
CA PHE A 79 -0.50 12.70 5.92
C PHE A 79 -1.76 12.71 5.02
N ALA A 80 -2.73 11.84 5.27
CA ALA A 80 -3.93 11.72 4.45
C ALA A 80 -5.10 12.59 4.96
N ILE A 81 -5.10 12.98 6.24
CA ILE A 81 -6.20 13.73 6.88
C ILE A 81 -6.45 15.06 6.16
N SER A 82 -5.41 15.82 5.83
CA SER A 82 -5.56 17.15 5.22
C SER A 82 -6.27 17.08 3.86
N HIS A 83 -5.89 16.11 3.02
CA HIS A 83 -6.48 15.94 1.69
C HIS A 83 -7.95 15.51 1.78
N ILE A 84 -8.26 14.49 2.58
CA ILE A 84 -9.65 14.01 2.69
C ILE A 84 -10.57 15.03 3.37
N THR A 85 -10.04 15.84 4.29
CA THR A 85 -10.81 16.93 4.92
C THR A 85 -11.17 18.00 3.90
N LEU A 86 -10.26 18.34 2.99
CA LEU A 86 -10.52 19.28 1.91
C LEU A 86 -11.58 18.72 0.94
N ASP A 87 -11.47 17.45 0.55
CA ASP A 87 -12.46 16.79 -0.33
C ASP A 87 -13.85 16.74 0.30
N LEU A 88 -13.91 16.45 1.60
CA LEU A 88 -15.15 16.49 2.38
C LEU A 88 -15.73 17.91 2.42
N ALA A 89 -14.90 18.93 2.66
CA ALA A 89 -15.33 20.33 2.69
C ALA A 89 -15.89 20.78 1.33
N ILE A 90 -15.21 20.44 0.22
CA ILE A 90 -15.70 20.73 -1.14
C ILE A 90 -17.03 20.02 -1.38
N THR A 91 -17.15 18.75 -0.97
CA THR A 91 -18.39 17.98 -1.10
C THR A 91 -19.55 18.66 -0.36
N ILE A 92 -19.32 19.12 0.88
CA ILE A 92 -20.32 19.86 1.67
C ILE A 92 -20.69 21.18 0.99
N ILE A 93 -19.72 21.95 0.49
CA ILE A 93 -19.97 23.20 -0.23
C ILE A 93 -20.84 22.95 -1.47
N LEU A 94 -20.53 21.93 -2.26
CA LEU A 94 -21.32 21.59 -3.45
C LEU A 94 -22.72 21.10 -3.08
N LEU A 95 -22.85 20.30 -2.02
CA LEU A 95 -24.12 19.82 -1.51
C LEU A 95 -24.98 20.96 -0.93
N SER A 96 -24.37 22.04 -0.45
CA SER A 96 -25.08 23.21 0.09
C SER A 96 -26.06 23.81 -0.92
N SER A 97 -25.72 23.77 -2.21
CA SER A 97 -26.58 24.24 -3.31
C SER A 97 -27.88 23.42 -3.48
N TYR A 98 -27.95 22.22 -2.89
CA TYR A 98 -29.10 21.30 -2.96
C TYR A 98 -29.88 21.20 -1.64
N LEU A 99 -29.52 21.97 -0.59
CA LEU A 99 -30.14 21.83 0.74
C LEU A 99 -31.65 22.05 0.73
N ASN A 100 -32.13 23.05 -0.02
CA ASN A 100 -33.56 23.32 -0.12
C ASN A 100 -34.32 22.15 -0.78
N ASP A 101 -33.73 21.56 -1.82
CA ASP A 101 -34.31 20.42 -2.53
C ASP A 101 -34.30 19.16 -1.65
N LEU A 102 -33.20 18.92 -0.94
CA LEU A 102 -33.06 17.82 0.01
C LEU A 102 -34.06 17.95 1.16
N TYR A 103 -34.22 19.15 1.73
CA TYR A 103 -35.22 19.41 2.77
C TYR A 103 -36.64 19.20 2.25
N LYS A 104 -36.96 19.70 1.05
CA LYS A 104 -38.27 19.45 0.42
C LYS A 104 -38.49 17.95 0.22
N PHE A 105 -37.51 17.23 -0.33
CA PHE A 105 -37.64 15.81 -0.63
C PHE A 105 -37.75 14.93 0.62
N PHE A 106 -36.80 15.02 1.54
CA PHE A 106 -36.75 14.14 2.72
C PHE A 106 -37.76 14.54 3.81
N ILE A 107 -37.94 15.84 4.07
CA ILE A 107 -38.77 16.31 5.19
C ILE A 107 -40.19 16.65 4.72
N LYS A 108 -40.35 17.52 3.71
CA LYS A 108 -41.71 17.97 3.30
C LYS A 108 -42.49 16.88 2.56
N LEU A 109 -41.83 16.13 1.68
CA LEU A 109 -42.44 15.09 0.85
C LEU A 109 -42.29 13.68 1.43
N GLY A 110 -41.52 13.51 2.51
CA GLY A 110 -41.27 12.21 3.13
C GLY A 110 -40.63 11.18 2.18
N GLY A 111 -39.78 11.63 1.27
CA GLY A 111 -39.13 10.79 0.25
C GLY A 111 -40.01 10.45 -0.96
N LYS A 112 -41.22 11.01 -1.07
CA LYS A 112 -42.10 10.79 -2.23
C LYS A 112 -41.71 11.71 -3.38
N LEU A 113 -41.82 11.19 -4.61
CA LEU A 113 -41.60 11.96 -5.82
C LEU A 113 -42.84 12.82 -6.12
N ASP A 114 -42.64 14.13 -6.23
CA ASP A 114 -43.63 15.06 -6.74
C ASP A 114 -43.65 14.93 -8.27
N GLY A 115 -44.83 14.73 -8.88
CA GLY A 115 -45.01 14.45 -10.31
C GLY A 115 -44.64 15.60 -11.26
N SER A 116 -43.91 16.60 -10.77
CA SER A 116 -43.45 17.75 -11.53
C SER A 116 -42.43 17.33 -12.59
N ASN A 117 -42.81 17.47 -13.86
CA ASN A 117 -41.91 17.24 -14.99
C ASN A 117 -40.86 18.35 -15.09
N ILE A 118 -39.62 18.05 -14.68
CA ILE A 118 -38.50 18.97 -14.86
C ILE A 118 -37.99 18.85 -16.30
N GLN A 119 -38.36 19.80 -17.16
CA GLN A 119 -37.86 19.85 -18.53
C GLN A 119 -36.38 20.27 -18.59
N PRO A 120 -35.51 19.53 -19.30
CA PRO A 120 -34.09 19.87 -19.39
C PRO A 120 -33.85 21.08 -20.30
N LYS A 121 -33.38 22.20 -19.73
CA LYS A 121 -33.24 23.50 -20.42
C LYS A 121 -32.03 23.70 -21.35
N ARG A 122 -31.09 22.75 -21.54
CA ARG A 122 -29.89 22.99 -22.40
C ARG A 122 -29.40 21.76 -23.15
N LYS A 123 -29.09 21.91 -24.46
CA LYS A 123 -28.60 20.84 -25.35
C LYS A 123 -27.09 20.81 -25.59
N PHE A 124 -26.32 21.84 -25.22
CA PHE A 124 -25.02 22.12 -25.87
C PHE A 124 -23.72 21.76 -25.15
N THR A 125 -23.70 20.95 -24.08
CA THR A 125 -22.44 20.45 -23.50
C THR A 125 -22.51 18.98 -23.05
N LYS A 126 -23.16 18.12 -23.84
CA LYS A 126 -23.31 16.70 -23.47
C LYS A 126 -22.05 15.86 -23.69
N LEU A 127 -21.16 16.24 -24.61
CA LEU A 127 -20.01 15.41 -25.00
C LEU A 127 -18.82 15.53 -24.04
N PHE A 128 -18.62 16.70 -23.42
CA PHE A 128 -17.47 16.97 -22.56
C PHE A 128 -17.32 15.98 -21.39
N PRO A 129 -18.37 15.65 -20.60
CA PRO A 129 -18.25 14.67 -19.52
C PRO A 129 -17.73 13.31 -19.99
N TYR A 130 -18.21 12.83 -21.14
CA TYR A 130 -17.79 11.55 -21.71
C TYR A 130 -16.34 11.62 -22.20
N ALA A 131 -15.98 12.68 -22.95
CA ALA A 131 -14.62 12.86 -23.43
C ALA A 131 -13.63 12.98 -22.26
N PHE A 132 -13.95 13.76 -21.23
CA PHE A 132 -13.14 13.91 -20.03
C PHE A 132 -12.94 12.57 -19.31
N LEU A 133 -14.02 11.80 -19.11
CA LEU A 133 -13.95 10.50 -18.44
C LEU A 133 -13.10 9.50 -19.23
N ILE A 134 -13.26 9.43 -20.55
CA ILE A 134 -12.47 8.54 -21.41
C ILE A 134 -10.99 8.93 -21.39
N ILE A 135 -10.68 10.21 -21.61
CA ILE A 135 -9.29 10.69 -21.64
C ILE A 135 -8.63 10.43 -20.29
N LEU A 136 -9.28 10.79 -19.17
CA LEU A 136 -8.73 10.58 -17.83
C LEU A 136 -8.47 9.09 -17.55
N SER A 137 -9.41 8.22 -17.90
CA SER A 137 -9.29 6.77 -17.66
C SER A 137 -8.15 6.16 -18.48
N VAL A 138 -8.04 6.52 -19.77
CA VAL A 138 -6.97 6.03 -20.65
C VAL A 138 -5.62 6.56 -20.20
N SER A 139 -5.52 7.85 -19.88
CA SER A 139 -4.28 8.46 -19.38
C SER A 139 -3.82 7.80 -18.07
N TYR A 140 -4.74 7.55 -17.13
CA TYR A 140 -4.42 6.88 -15.87
C TYR A 140 -3.99 5.43 -16.09
N PHE A 141 -4.62 4.71 -17.02
CA PHE A 141 -4.23 3.34 -17.37
C PHE A 141 -2.82 3.27 -17.95
N ILE A 142 -2.48 4.17 -18.89
CA ILE A 142 -1.13 4.27 -19.47
C ILE A 142 -0.11 4.62 -18.37
N TYR A 143 -0.43 5.58 -17.51
CA TYR A 143 0.43 5.96 -16.38
C TYR A 143 0.65 4.80 -15.41
N SER A 144 -0.40 4.04 -15.09
CA SER A 144 -0.30 2.84 -14.25
C SER A 144 0.60 1.79 -14.88
N PHE A 145 0.54 1.59 -16.20
CA PHE A 145 1.42 0.64 -16.90
C PHE A 145 2.87 1.11 -16.89
N TYR A 146 3.11 2.41 -17.08
CA TYR A 146 4.44 3.01 -16.98
C TYR A 146 5.03 2.80 -15.57
N LEU A 147 4.27 3.12 -14.52
CA LEU A 147 4.70 2.87 -13.14
C LEU A 147 5.00 1.39 -12.90
N LYS A 148 4.14 0.50 -13.40
CA LYS A 148 4.34 -0.95 -13.33
C LYS A 148 5.68 -1.36 -13.94
N SER A 149 6.00 -0.87 -15.13
CA SER A 149 7.27 -1.20 -15.81
C SER A 149 8.51 -0.64 -15.11
N LYS A 150 8.39 0.48 -14.40
CA LYS A 150 9.54 1.20 -13.82
C LYS A 150 9.85 0.78 -12.37
N TYR A 151 8.84 0.38 -11.61
CA TYR A 151 8.94 0.19 -10.16
C TYR A 151 8.60 -1.22 -9.68
N ILE A 152 8.29 -2.16 -10.58
CA ILE A 152 8.22 -3.57 -10.17
C ILE A 152 9.63 -4.07 -9.88
N VAL A 153 9.84 -4.38 -8.61
CA VAL A 153 10.94 -5.23 -8.13
C VAL A 153 10.60 -6.68 -8.47
N ASP A 154 11.61 -7.47 -8.83
CA ASP A 154 11.45 -8.91 -9.06
C ASP A 154 10.74 -9.59 -7.88
N GLU A 155 9.51 -10.05 -8.12
CA GLU A 155 8.66 -10.69 -7.10
C GLU A 155 9.27 -12.00 -6.58
N ASN A 156 10.20 -12.60 -7.33
CA ASN A 156 10.91 -13.80 -6.90
C ASN A 156 11.85 -13.52 -5.71
N VAL A 157 12.36 -12.29 -5.59
CA VAL A 157 13.30 -11.87 -4.54
C VAL A 157 12.59 -11.32 -3.30
N ILE A 158 11.35 -10.88 -3.44
CA ILE A 158 10.55 -10.39 -2.31
C ILE A 158 10.09 -11.59 -1.46
N GLY A 159 10.22 -11.46 -0.13
CA GLY A 159 9.67 -12.43 0.80
C GLY A 159 10.40 -12.55 2.13
N SER A 160 9.95 -13.54 2.91
CA SER A 160 10.62 -13.99 4.13
C SER A 160 11.59 -15.13 3.86
N TYR A 161 12.78 -15.02 4.43
CA TYR A 161 13.87 -15.96 4.30
C TYR A 161 14.37 -16.39 5.68
N LYS A 162 14.50 -17.69 5.91
CA LYS A 162 15.16 -18.22 7.10
C LYS A 162 16.66 -18.29 6.86
N ILE A 163 17.45 -17.62 7.69
CA ILE A 163 18.90 -17.68 7.59
C ILE A 163 19.38 -18.98 8.24
N LYS A 164 20.20 -19.74 7.50
CA LYS A 164 20.79 -21.00 7.95
C LYS A 164 22.17 -20.81 8.53
N LYS A 165 22.97 -19.97 7.88
CA LYS A 165 24.38 -19.77 8.22
C LYS A 165 24.88 -18.44 7.64
N ILE A 166 25.70 -17.74 8.41
CA ILE A 166 26.49 -16.60 7.93
C ILE A 166 27.97 -16.93 8.14
N LYS A 167 28.79 -16.72 7.12
CA LYS A 167 30.25 -16.70 7.25
C LYS A 167 30.77 -15.31 6.94
N VAL A 168 31.69 -14.82 7.76
CA VAL A 168 32.44 -13.58 7.51
C VAL A 168 33.93 -13.92 7.52
N ASN A 169 34.66 -13.62 6.44
CA ASN A 169 36.06 -14.04 6.27
C ASN A 169 36.27 -15.54 6.60
N ASP A 170 35.41 -16.40 6.05
CA ASP A 170 35.37 -17.86 6.28
C ASP A 170 35.06 -18.32 7.70
N SER A 171 34.95 -17.39 8.67
CA SER A 171 34.58 -17.68 10.05
C SER A 171 33.06 -17.69 10.19
N VAL A 172 32.51 -18.73 10.82
CA VAL A 172 31.07 -18.86 11.04
C VAL A 172 30.64 -17.89 12.15
N VAL A 173 29.62 -17.06 11.86
CA VAL A 173 28.98 -16.22 12.87
C VAL A 173 27.98 -17.07 13.64
N GLU A 174 28.08 -17.07 14.97
CA GLU A 174 27.09 -17.74 15.82
C GLU A 174 25.76 -17.00 15.75
N LEU A 175 24.76 -17.64 15.16
CA LEU A 175 23.41 -17.08 15.04
C LEU A 175 22.55 -17.59 16.19
N ASN A 176 22.24 -16.69 17.12
CA ASN A 176 21.21 -16.93 18.13
C ASN A 176 19.80 -16.73 17.57
N LYS A 177 18.76 -16.89 18.39
CA LYS A 177 17.36 -16.68 18.00
C LYS A 177 17.17 -15.27 17.38
N GLY A 178 16.27 -15.17 16.41
CA GLY A 178 15.85 -13.88 15.87
C GLY A 178 14.89 -13.19 16.83
N ASN A 179 14.84 -11.86 16.80
CA ASN A 179 13.83 -11.08 17.53
C ASN A 179 12.41 -11.40 16.99
N LEU A 180 12.27 -11.29 15.67
CA LEU A 180 11.08 -11.70 14.93
C LEU A 180 11.25 -13.14 14.42
N GLY A 181 10.36 -14.02 14.89
CA GLY A 181 10.38 -15.45 14.59
C GLY A 181 11.39 -16.23 15.45
N LYS A 182 11.15 -17.54 15.67
CA LYS A 182 12.03 -18.38 16.50
C LYS A 182 13.45 -18.59 15.94
N ASN A 183 13.67 -18.24 14.66
CA ASN A 183 14.92 -18.45 13.94
C ASN A 183 15.49 -17.10 13.48
N PRO A 184 16.78 -17.05 13.13
CA PRO A 184 17.34 -15.98 12.30
C PRO A 184 16.56 -15.79 11.00
N MET A 185 16.11 -14.55 10.73
CA MET A 185 15.27 -14.24 9.58
C MET A 185 15.80 -13.03 8.82
N MET A 186 15.62 -13.06 7.51
CA MET A 186 15.83 -11.95 6.58
C MET A 186 14.53 -11.69 5.83
N PHE A 187 14.19 -10.43 5.65
CA PHE A 187 13.02 -10.00 4.90
C PHE A 187 13.45 -9.00 3.83
N ILE A 188 13.04 -9.26 2.59
CA ILE A 188 13.23 -8.37 1.46
C ILE A 188 11.85 -7.89 1.05
N GLU A 189 11.62 -6.59 1.21
CA GLU A 189 10.29 -6.01 1.07
C GLU A 189 10.12 -5.23 -0.24
N TYR A 190 8.90 -5.24 -0.79
CA TYR A 190 8.57 -4.60 -2.06
C TYR A 190 8.83 -3.09 -2.12
N ASN A 191 8.97 -2.43 -0.97
CA ASN A 191 9.21 -0.99 -0.82
C ASN A 191 10.71 -0.64 -0.65
N ASN A 192 11.61 -1.51 -1.12
CA ASN A 192 13.07 -1.38 -0.98
C ASN A 192 13.59 -1.45 0.46
N GLN A 193 12.77 -1.90 1.40
CA GLN A 193 13.19 -2.12 2.79
C GLN A 193 13.84 -3.49 2.92
N PHE A 194 14.95 -3.51 3.66
CA PHE A 194 15.63 -4.73 4.07
C PHE A 194 15.53 -4.86 5.59
N VAL A 195 15.16 -6.04 6.08
CA VAL A 195 15.04 -6.30 7.51
C VAL A 195 15.77 -7.57 7.87
N LEU A 196 16.61 -7.50 8.90
CA LEU A 196 17.40 -8.61 9.40
C LEU A 196 17.11 -8.79 10.89
N SER A 197 16.53 -9.94 11.23
CA SER A 197 16.18 -10.33 12.60
C SER A 197 17.15 -11.41 13.07
N ILE A 198 18.16 -11.00 13.84
CA ILE A 198 19.20 -11.87 14.39
C ILE A 198 19.57 -11.42 15.80
N GLU A 199 19.97 -12.36 16.66
CA GLU A 199 20.49 -12.09 18.00
C GLU A 199 19.58 -11.19 18.85
N ASP A 200 18.28 -11.50 18.86
CA ASP A 200 17.23 -10.73 19.54
C ASP A 200 17.18 -9.23 19.17
N THR A 201 17.79 -8.86 18.04
CA THR A 201 17.81 -7.49 17.50
C THR A 201 17.20 -7.45 16.10
N LEU A 202 16.50 -6.35 15.80
CA LEU A 202 15.89 -6.09 14.50
C LEU A 202 16.67 -4.98 13.79
N TYR A 203 17.45 -5.37 12.78
CA TYR A 203 18.23 -4.45 11.95
C TYR A 203 17.42 -4.05 10.73
N MET A 204 17.11 -2.76 10.63
CA MET A 204 16.40 -2.17 9.51
C MET A 204 17.38 -1.54 8.54
N GLY A 205 17.00 -1.46 7.27
CA GLY A 205 17.81 -0.89 6.23
C GLY A 205 17.09 -0.83 4.89
N ARG A 206 17.87 -0.59 3.84
CA ARG A 206 17.39 -0.53 2.47
C ARG A 206 18.21 -1.43 1.58
N TYR A 207 17.60 -1.91 0.50
CA TYR A 207 18.33 -2.60 -0.55
C TYR A 207 18.10 -1.98 -1.92
N ILE A 208 19.10 -2.16 -2.77
CA ILE A 208 19.05 -1.86 -4.20
C ILE A 208 19.36 -3.16 -4.91
N LEU A 209 18.45 -3.59 -5.77
CA LEU A 209 18.59 -4.77 -6.60
C LEU A 209 18.87 -4.32 -8.04
N ASP A 210 19.93 -4.85 -8.61
CA ASP A 210 20.23 -4.85 -10.05
C ASP A 210 20.02 -6.28 -10.59
N THR A 211 20.16 -6.52 -11.89
CA THR A 211 19.82 -7.82 -12.52
C THR A 211 20.33 -9.06 -11.78
N GLU A 212 21.53 -9.02 -11.20
CA GLU A 212 22.08 -10.12 -10.37
C GLU A 212 22.75 -9.64 -9.06
N ASN A 213 22.84 -8.33 -8.86
CA ASN A 213 23.58 -7.74 -7.74
C ASN A 213 22.62 -7.16 -6.71
N ILE A 214 22.90 -7.45 -5.44
CA ILE A 214 22.20 -6.86 -4.30
C ILE A 214 23.15 -5.96 -3.51
N LYS A 215 22.70 -4.74 -3.23
CA LYS A 215 23.36 -3.80 -2.32
C LYS A 215 22.45 -3.56 -1.14
N ILE A 216 22.92 -3.83 0.06
CA ILE A 216 22.17 -3.64 1.31
C ILE A 216 22.87 -2.58 2.14
N TYR A 217 22.09 -1.70 2.75
CA TYR A 217 22.56 -0.66 3.67
C TYR A 217 21.70 -0.73 4.93
N LEU A 218 22.31 -1.01 6.08
CA LEU A 218 21.62 -1.04 7.37
C LEU A 218 21.71 0.32 8.05
N ASP A 219 20.64 0.70 8.76
CA ASP A 219 20.58 1.93 9.53
C ASP A 219 21.52 1.87 10.75
N ASN A 220 21.74 0.67 11.30
CA ASN A 220 22.63 0.39 12.42
C ASN A 220 23.53 -0.83 12.14
N PRO A 221 24.80 -0.83 12.62
CA PRO A 221 25.71 -1.96 12.43
C PRO A 221 25.22 -3.22 13.17
N THR A 222 25.40 -4.40 12.55
CA THR A 222 25.23 -5.69 13.26
C THR A 222 26.33 -5.92 14.30
N LYS A 223 26.18 -6.91 15.18
CA LYS A 223 27.25 -7.24 16.16
C LYS A 223 28.56 -7.69 15.52
N PHE A 224 28.50 -8.32 14.35
CA PHE A 224 29.69 -8.63 13.54
C PHE A 224 30.12 -7.46 12.63
N GLY A 225 29.55 -6.27 12.84
CA GLY A 225 29.97 -5.00 12.25
C GLY A 225 29.50 -4.78 10.82
N MET A 226 28.45 -5.45 10.32
CA MET A 226 27.94 -5.19 8.97
C MET A 226 27.09 -3.91 8.95
N THR A 227 27.51 -2.93 8.15
CA THR A 227 26.69 -1.74 7.83
C THR A 227 26.24 -1.75 6.37
N SER A 228 27.06 -2.29 5.48
CA SER A 228 26.74 -2.43 4.08
C SER A 228 27.15 -3.79 3.55
N LEU A 229 26.38 -4.34 2.61
CA LEU A 229 26.71 -5.56 1.87
C LEU A 229 26.58 -5.28 0.38
N ILE A 230 27.61 -5.62 -0.39
CA ILE A 230 27.58 -5.58 -1.85
C ILE A 230 27.92 -6.98 -2.35
N GLY A 231 26.99 -7.61 -3.05
CA GLY A 231 27.16 -9.01 -3.48
C GLY A 231 26.25 -9.42 -4.62
N SER A 232 26.41 -10.66 -5.06
CA SER A 232 25.50 -11.35 -5.96
C SER A 232 24.44 -12.10 -5.16
N LEU A 233 23.20 -12.08 -5.68
CA LEU A 233 22.06 -12.80 -5.14
C LEU A 233 21.89 -14.12 -5.91
N GLU A 234 22.17 -15.25 -5.29
CA GLU A 234 21.89 -16.58 -5.83
C GLU A 234 20.57 -17.14 -5.25
N ILE A 235 20.16 -18.33 -5.64
CA ILE A 235 18.86 -18.90 -5.24
C ILE A 235 18.75 -19.10 -3.71
N ASP A 236 19.83 -19.52 -3.06
CA ASP A 236 19.91 -19.89 -1.64
C ASP A 236 21.05 -19.19 -0.89
N THR A 237 21.80 -18.34 -1.59
CA THR A 237 23.03 -17.75 -1.06
C THR A 237 23.20 -16.30 -1.51
N ILE A 238 23.63 -15.42 -0.60
CA ILE A 238 24.19 -14.11 -0.96
C ILE A 238 25.70 -14.17 -0.73
N ARG A 239 26.48 -13.83 -1.75
CA ARG A 239 27.94 -13.80 -1.70
C ARG A 239 28.45 -12.42 -2.04
N GLY A 240 29.34 -11.87 -1.23
CA GLY A 240 29.82 -10.51 -1.47
C GLY A 240 30.85 -10.02 -0.47
N LYS A 241 30.88 -8.70 -0.33
CA LYS A 241 31.74 -8.00 0.63
C LYS A 241 30.91 -7.13 1.56
N ILE A 242 31.24 -7.19 2.85
CA ILE A 242 30.77 -6.28 3.89
C ILE A 242 31.74 -5.09 3.95
N ASP A 243 31.20 -3.88 3.96
CA ASP A 243 31.95 -2.62 4.09
C ASP A 243 33.16 -2.52 3.15
N LYS A 244 33.06 -3.15 1.96
CA LYS A 244 34.08 -3.25 0.88
C LYS A 244 35.34 -4.06 1.19
N GLU A 245 35.52 -4.59 2.40
CA GLU A 245 36.76 -5.25 2.82
C GLU A 245 36.59 -6.74 3.13
N ARG A 246 35.57 -7.10 3.91
CA ARG A 246 35.41 -8.45 4.47
C ARG A 246 34.50 -9.31 3.60
N SER A 247 34.87 -10.56 3.30
CA SER A 247 33.99 -11.45 2.54
C SER A 247 32.80 -11.90 3.39
N ILE A 248 31.63 -12.04 2.77
CA ILE A 248 30.43 -12.61 3.41
C ILE A 248 29.77 -13.65 2.51
N GLU A 249 29.38 -14.76 3.13
CA GLU A 249 28.46 -15.74 2.57
C GLU A 249 27.26 -15.88 3.52
N MET A 250 26.07 -15.59 3.04
CA MET A 250 24.82 -15.76 3.78
C MET A 250 23.97 -16.82 3.10
N PHE A 251 23.79 -17.97 3.76
CA PHE A 251 22.95 -19.07 3.31
C PHE A 251 21.56 -18.93 3.90
N TYR A 252 20.52 -19.02 3.05
CA TYR A 252 19.13 -18.88 3.45
C TYR A 252 18.20 -19.82 2.71
N GLU A 253 16.99 -19.95 3.24
CA GLU A 253 15.90 -20.71 2.62
C GLU A 253 14.67 -19.80 2.55
N LYS A 254 14.11 -19.58 1.35
CA LYS A 254 12.83 -18.87 1.20
C LYS A 254 11.73 -19.68 1.87
N ILE A 255 10.94 -19.04 2.73
CA ILE A 255 9.87 -19.74 3.44
C ILE A 255 8.74 -20.04 2.44
N ASP A 256 8.31 -21.29 2.38
CA ASP A 256 7.19 -21.69 1.52
C ASP A 256 5.88 -20.98 1.94
N GLY A 257 5.04 -20.65 0.96
CA GLY A 257 3.74 -20.01 1.16
C GLY A 257 2.80 -20.79 2.07
N SER A 258 2.94 -22.12 2.12
CA SER A 258 2.20 -22.98 3.05
C SER A 258 2.52 -22.69 4.53
N LYS A 259 3.74 -22.21 4.82
CA LYS A 259 4.22 -21.84 6.16
C LYS A 259 4.17 -20.34 6.40
N ASN A 260 4.25 -19.53 5.34
CA ASN A 260 4.05 -18.10 5.38
C ASN A 260 3.18 -17.65 4.21
N TYR A 261 1.88 -17.59 4.46
CA TYR A 261 0.85 -17.21 3.49
C TYR A 261 1.16 -15.92 2.72
N LEU A 262 1.91 -14.97 3.32
CA LEU A 262 2.25 -13.71 2.65
C LEU A 262 3.20 -13.85 1.46
N ASN A 263 4.10 -14.84 1.48
CA ASN A 263 5.01 -15.08 0.36
C ASN A 263 4.25 -15.49 -0.92
N ASP A 264 3.04 -16.02 -0.76
CA ASP A 264 2.17 -16.48 -1.85
C ASP A 264 0.96 -15.58 -2.11
N LEU A 265 0.66 -14.65 -1.19
CA LEU A 265 -0.48 -13.73 -1.29
C LEU A 265 -0.33 -12.72 -2.44
N TYR A 266 0.91 -12.38 -2.78
CA TYR A 266 1.26 -11.35 -3.75
C TYR A 266 2.17 -11.95 -4.84
N LYS A 267 1.60 -12.86 -5.62
CA LYS A 267 2.16 -13.41 -6.87
C LYS A 267 1.49 -12.77 -8.09
#